data_AF-A0A0C3MBI2-F1
#
_entry.id   AF-A0A0C3MBI2-F1
#
_cell.length_a   1.000
_cell.length_b   1.000
_cell.length_c   1.000
_cell.angle_alpha   90.00
_cell.angle_beta   90.00
_cell.angle_gamma   90.00
#
_symmetry.space_group_name_H-M   'P 1'
#
loop_
_entity.id
_entity.type
_entity.pdbx_description
1 polymer ?
#
loop_
_entity_poly.entity_id
_entity_poly.type
_entity_poly.pdbx_seq_one_letter_code
_entity_poly.pdbx_strand_id
1 'polypeptide(L)'
;MELEDDVRNDLLRMDQRQMRDVATFVNAYPNLDVSHEMEEGEYTAGTPIVLKVLLDKEVDEDEEDDDQAVIAPLYPAKKMASWWVAVGEPSTKQLLAIRKVTVRKQITVKLDFTLPKGAHKLKLYVICDSYVGADHDIALDPIDVAEGEDSDEEDEDSDEEMEE
;
A
#
# COMPACT_ATOMS: atom_id res chain seq x y z
N MET A 1 13.04 -17.18 -6.87
CA MET A 1 14.32 -17.11 -7.62
C MET A 1 15.15 -18.39 -7.47
N GLU A 2 14.68 -19.39 -6.72
CA GLU A 2 15.48 -20.55 -6.32
C GLU A 2 15.30 -21.73 -7.28
N LEU A 3 15.83 -21.59 -8.50
CA LEU A 3 15.97 -22.69 -9.45
C LEU A 3 17.43 -23.15 -9.49
N GLU A 4 17.66 -24.47 -9.44
CA GLU A 4 18.99 -25.06 -9.65
C GLU A 4 19.56 -24.64 -11.00
N ASP A 5 20.87 -24.41 -11.06
CA ASP A 5 21.56 -23.86 -12.23
C ASP A 5 21.31 -24.70 -13.50
N ASP A 6 21.34 -26.02 -13.41
CA ASP A 6 21.13 -26.92 -14.55
C ASP A 6 19.72 -26.80 -15.14
N VAL A 7 18.70 -26.72 -14.27
CA VAL A 7 17.29 -26.55 -14.68
C VAL A 7 17.07 -25.16 -15.29
N ARG A 8 17.66 -24.13 -14.68
CA ARG A 8 17.58 -22.74 -15.17
C ARG A 8 18.18 -22.62 -16.57
N ASN A 9 19.35 -23.21 -16.78
CA ASN A 9 20.06 -23.15 -18.05
C ASN A 9 19.33 -23.92 -19.17
N ASP A 10 18.78 -25.10 -18.87
CA ASP A 10 18.01 -25.87 -19.86
C ASP A 10 16.69 -25.18 -20.26
N LEU A 11 16.04 -24.49 -19.32
CA LEU A 11 14.80 -23.76 -19.57
C LEU A 11 15.04 -22.48 -20.39
N LEU A 12 16.00 -21.65 -19.98
CA LEU A 12 16.21 -20.32 -20.57
C LEU A 12 16.94 -20.39 -21.92
N ARG A 13 17.90 -21.32 -22.08
CA ARG A 13 18.69 -21.50 -23.32
C ARG A 13 19.30 -20.20 -23.85
N MET A 14 19.77 -19.36 -22.93
CA MET A 14 20.35 -18.04 -23.19
C MET A 14 21.88 -18.10 -23.19
N ASP A 15 22.52 -17.15 -23.86
CA ASP A 15 23.96 -16.98 -23.78
C ASP A 15 24.41 -16.31 -22.46
N GLN A 16 25.72 -16.31 -22.16
CA GLN A 16 26.23 -15.74 -20.90
C GLN A 16 25.97 -14.24 -20.74
N ARG A 17 25.78 -13.48 -21.83
CA ARG A 17 25.45 -12.06 -21.75
C ARG A 17 23.99 -11.89 -21.37
N GLN A 18 23.09 -12.60 -22.06
CA GLN A 18 21.66 -12.60 -21.76
C GLN A 18 21.38 -13.09 -20.34
N MET A 19 22.08 -14.14 -19.88
CA MET A 19 21.95 -14.64 -18.51
C MET A 19 22.36 -13.60 -17.47
N ARG A 20 23.38 -12.78 -17.76
CA ARG A 20 23.78 -11.66 -16.90
C ARG A 20 22.70 -10.58 -16.86
N ASP A 21 22.14 -10.21 -18.01
CA ASP A 21 21.06 -9.21 -18.08
C ASP A 21 19.81 -9.67 -17.30
N VAL A 22 19.45 -10.96 -17.40
CA VAL A 22 18.36 -11.55 -16.61
C VAL A 22 18.68 -11.54 -15.12
N ALA A 23 19.90 -11.92 -14.73
CA ALA A 23 20.31 -11.88 -13.32
C ALA A 23 20.23 -10.46 -12.75
N THR A 24 20.68 -9.45 -13.49
CA THR A 24 20.54 -8.04 -13.09
C THR A 24 19.08 -7.65 -12.89
N PHE A 25 18.18 -8.03 -13.81
CA PHE A 25 16.76 -7.74 -13.66
C PHE A 25 16.13 -8.45 -12.45
N VAL A 26 16.45 -9.72 -12.25
CA VAL A 26 15.91 -10.54 -11.15
C VAL A 26 16.36 -10.01 -9.80
N ASN A 27 17.64 -9.61 -9.66
CA ASN A 27 18.15 -9.03 -8.42
C ASN A 27 17.55 -7.64 -8.15
N ALA A 28 17.27 -6.86 -9.20
CA ALA A 28 16.63 -5.55 -9.06
C ALA A 28 15.10 -5.63 -8.90
N TYR A 29 14.51 -6.83 -9.03
CA TYR A 29 13.07 -7.03 -8.83
C TYR A 29 12.75 -6.82 -7.35
N PRO A 30 11.76 -5.99 -7.00
CA PRO A 30 11.53 -5.59 -5.62
C PRO A 30 11.08 -6.77 -4.76
N ASN A 31 11.71 -6.93 -3.60
CA ASN A 31 11.18 -7.68 -2.48
C ASN A 31 10.74 -6.70 -1.39
N LEU A 32 9.50 -6.79 -0.94
CA LEU A 32 8.92 -5.88 0.04
C LEU A 32 8.16 -6.66 1.11
N ASP A 33 8.60 -6.55 2.35
CA ASP A 33 7.88 -7.05 3.51
C ASP A 33 6.86 -6.01 3.97
N VAL A 34 5.61 -6.45 4.07
CA VAL A 34 4.47 -5.59 4.43
C VAL A 34 3.91 -6.06 5.76
N SER A 35 4.05 -5.21 6.77
CA SER A 35 3.39 -5.39 8.07
C SER A 35 2.33 -4.32 8.27
N HIS A 36 1.23 -4.65 8.94
CA HIS A 36 0.12 -3.72 9.15
C HIS A 36 -0.43 -3.83 10.57
N GLU A 37 -0.85 -2.71 11.12
CA GLU A 37 -1.44 -2.58 12.45
C GLU A 37 -2.55 -1.55 12.39
N MET A 38 -3.76 -1.95 12.77
CA MET A 38 -4.85 -1.00 13.05
C MET A 38 -4.76 -0.54 14.50
N GLU A 39 -5.13 0.72 14.76
CA GLU A 39 -5.20 1.23 16.12
C GLU A 39 -6.27 0.50 16.94
N GLU A 40 -5.89 -0.07 18.09
CA GLU A 40 -6.82 -0.79 18.96
C GLU A 40 -7.82 0.18 19.62
N GLY A 41 -9.11 -0.13 19.53
CA GLY A 41 -10.17 0.67 20.15
C GLY A 41 -11.56 0.29 19.67
N GLU A 42 -12.57 0.97 20.21
CA GLU A 42 -13.93 0.92 19.69
C GLU A 42 -14.05 1.89 18.50
N TYR A 43 -14.44 1.37 17.34
CA TYR A 43 -14.64 2.19 16.14
C TYR A 43 -16.07 2.73 16.14
N THR A 44 -16.20 4.04 16.02
CA THR A 44 -17.50 4.71 15.88
C THR A 44 -17.63 5.34 14.51
N ALA A 45 -18.85 5.34 13.98
CA ALA A 45 -19.14 5.92 12.68
C ALA A 45 -18.74 7.41 12.66
N GLY A 46 -18.04 7.82 11.60
CA GLY A 46 -17.57 9.20 11.44
C GLY A 46 -16.22 9.52 12.13
N THR A 47 -15.73 8.67 13.04
CA THR A 47 -14.42 8.83 13.67
C THR A 47 -13.31 8.32 12.76
N PRO A 48 -12.16 9.03 12.65
CA PRO A 48 -11.04 8.56 11.84
C PRO A 48 -10.40 7.30 12.45
N ILE A 49 -10.28 6.27 11.63
CA ILE A 49 -9.55 5.04 11.90
C ILE A 49 -8.15 5.17 11.29
N VAL A 50 -7.14 4.83 12.07
CA VAL A 50 -5.73 4.89 11.64
C VAL A 50 -5.20 3.49 11.39
N LEU A 51 -4.81 3.24 10.14
CA LEU A 51 -4.05 2.05 9.74
C LEU A 51 -2.57 2.42 9.55
N LYS A 52 -1.69 1.80 10.33
CA LYS A 52 -0.25 1.89 10.16
C LYS A 52 0.22 0.73 9.30
N VAL A 53 0.95 1.03 8.23
CA VAL A 53 1.56 0.03 7.35
C VAL A 53 3.06 0.27 7.35
N LEU A 54 3.81 -0.74 7.76
CA LEU A 54 5.26 -0.77 7.68
C LEU A 54 5.66 -1.48 6.39
N LEU A 55 6.40 -0.79 5.54
CA LEU A 55 7.02 -1.33 4.35
C LEU A 55 8.52 -1.44 4.59
N ASP A 56 9.05 -2.65 4.52
CA ASP A 56 10.47 -2.94 4.65
C ASP A 56 10.97 -3.53 3.34
N LYS A 57 12.04 -2.94 2.80
CA LYS A 57 12.70 -3.42 1.60
C LYS A 57 14.01 -4.06 2.04
N GLU A 58 14.13 -5.36 1.82
CA GLU A 58 15.41 -6.05 1.97
C GLU A 58 16.41 -5.46 0.97
N VAL A 59 17.36 -4.70 1.48
CA VAL A 59 18.48 -4.13 0.72
C VAL A 59 19.76 -4.43 1.48
N ASP A 60 20.82 -4.79 0.78
CA ASP A 60 22.12 -4.91 1.41
C ASP A 60 22.59 -3.53 1.86
N GLU A 61 23.11 -3.42 3.09
CA GLU A 61 23.50 -2.13 3.69
C GLU A 61 24.66 -1.44 2.95
N ASP A 62 25.34 -2.18 2.07
CA ASP A 62 26.48 -1.74 1.26
C ASP A 62 26.08 -1.30 -0.17
N GLU A 63 24.81 -1.44 -0.59
CA GLU A 63 24.34 -0.99 -1.91
C GLU A 63 24.13 0.54 -1.94
N GLU A 64 24.68 1.21 -2.97
CA GLU A 64 24.54 2.65 -3.14
C GLU A 64 23.09 3.01 -3.58
N ASP A 65 22.58 4.19 -3.19
CA ASP A 65 21.23 4.66 -3.58
C ASP A 65 20.99 4.65 -5.12
N ASP A 66 22.05 4.72 -5.95
CA ASP A 66 21.96 4.66 -7.42
C ASP A 66 21.67 3.24 -7.95
N ASP A 67 21.96 2.19 -7.17
CA ASP A 67 21.68 0.78 -7.53
C ASP A 67 20.19 0.42 -7.36
N GLN A 68 19.41 1.28 -6.71
CA GLN A 68 17.97 1.08 -6.51
C GLN A 68 17.10 1.54 -7.69
N ALA A 69 17.71 1.97 -8.80
CA ALA A 69 16.98 2.39 -9.99
C ALA A 69 16.24 1.20 -10.63
N VAL A 70 15.02 1.48 -11.11
CA VAL A 70 14.18 0.48 -11.81
C VAL A 70 14.86 0.07 -13.12
N ILE A 71 14.97 -1.23 -13.35
CA ILE A 71 15.43 -1.79 -14.63
C ILE A 71 14.27 -1.79 -15.63
N ALA A 72 14.15 -0.71 -16.39
CA ALA A 72 13.14 -0.53 -17.43
C ALA A 72 13.77 -0.03 -18.75
N PRO A 73 14.36 -0.91 -19.59
CA PRO A 73 15.12 -0.52 -20.78
C PRO A 73 14.30 0.24 -21.84
N LEU A 74 12.98 0.06 -21.85
CA LEU A 74 12.06 0.71 -22.78
C LEU A 74 11.51 2.04 -22.24
N TYR A 75 11.83 2.39 -20.99
CA TYR A 75 11.40 3.63 -20.37
C TYR A 75 12.50 4.70 -20.50
N PRO A 76 12.18 5.93 -20.95
CA PRO A 76 13.20 6.90 -21.40
C PRO A 76 14.00 7.56 -20.28
N ALA A 77 13.58 7.42 -19.02
CA ALA A 77 14.18 8.12 -17.89
C ALA A 77 14.57 7.14 -16.77
N LYS A 78 15.65 7.43 -16.05
CA LYS A 78 15.93 6.75 -14.78
C LYS A 78 14.81 7.06 -13.79
N LYS A 79 14.36 6.06 -13.05
CA LYS A 79 13.25 6.17 -12.10
C LYS A 79 13.51 5.26 -10.90
N MET A 80 13.11 5.73 -9.71
CA MET A 80 13.00 4.92 -8.50
C MET A 80 11.59 4.32 -8.39
N ALA A 81 11.49 3.08 -7.92
CA ALA A 81 10.20 2.44 -7.73
C ALA A 81 9.39 3.19 -6.66
N SER A 82 8.13 3.48 -6.96
CA SER A 82 7.19 3.99 -5.97
C SER A 82 6.05 2.99 -5.76
N TRP A 83 5.47 3.07 -4.58
CA TRP A 83 4.42 2.18 -4.11
C TRP A 83 3.18 2.99 -3.76
N TRP A 84 2.03 2.48 -4.19
CA TRP A 84 0.73 2.96 -3.75
C TRP A 84 0.26 2.07 -2.61
N VAL A 85 0.12 2.63 -1.42
CA VAL A 85 -0.50 1.97 -0.27
C VAL A 85 -1.94 2.43 -0.22
N ALA A 86 -2.87 1.51 -0.43
CA ALA A 86 -4.29 1.79 -0.57
C ALA A 86 -5.10 0.86 0.32
N VAL A 87 -6.10 1.39 1.02
CA VAL A 87 -7.09 0.60 1.74
C VAL A 87 -8.44 0.80 1.08
N GLY A 88 -9.15 -0.29 0.85
CA GLY A 88 -10.47 -0.27 0.23
C GLY A 88 -11.34 -1.41 0.69
N GLU A 89 -12.63 -1.27 0.40
CA GLU A 89 -13.64 -2.27 0.69
C GLU A 89 -14.12 -2.92 -0.63
N PRO A 90 -13.79 -4.21 -0.89
CA PRO A 90 -14.12 -4.86 -2.16
C PRO A 90 -15.62 -5.07 -2.39
N SER A 91 -16.41 -5.22 -1.31
CA SER A 91 -17.87 -5.42 -1.38
C SER A 91 -18.57 -4.20 -1.97
N THR A 92 -18.18 -3.01 -1.56
CA THR A 92 -18.75 -1.73 -2.00
C THR A 92 -17.98 -1.12 -3.17
N LYS A 93 -16.79 -1.66 -3.49
CA LYS A 93 -15.85 -1.13 -4.49
C LYS A 93 -15.39 0.28 -4.15
N GLN A 94 -15.33 0.61 -2.86
CA GLN A 94 -14.91 1.92 -2.38
C GLN A 94 -13.42 1.91 -2.02
N LEU A 95 -12.70 2.95 -2.46
CA LEU A 95 -11.36 3.27 -1.99
C LEU A 95 -11.49 4.22 -0.79
N LEU A 96 -10.94 3.83 0.36
CA LEU A 96 -11.09 4.57 1.62
C LEU A 96 -9.94 5.55 1.82
N ALA A 97 -8.70 5.09 1.64
CA ALA A 97 -7.52 5.95 1.66
C ALA A 97 -6.45 5.41 0.72
N ILE A 98 -5.61 6.32 0.22
CA ILE A 98 -4.51 6.00 -0.68
C ILE A 98 -3.34 6.97 -0.46
N ARG A 99 -2.12 6.44 -0.47
CA ARG A 99 -0.90 7.24 -0.37
C ARG A 99 0.20 6.68 -1.27
N LYS A 100 0.88 7.57 -1.99
CA LYS A 100 2.07 7.22 -2.77
C LYS A 100 3.33 7.41 -1.92
N VAL A 101 4.20 6.42 -1.90
CA VAL A 101 5.47 6.45 -1.16
C VAL A 101 6.61 5.90 -1.99
N THR A 102 7.84 6.29 -1.64
CA THR A 102 9.06 5.71 -2.17
C THR A 102 9.82 5.09 -1.00
N VAL A 103 10.08 3.79 -1.06
CA VAL A 103 10.73 3.03 0.01
C VAL A 103 12.21 2.92 -0.31
N ARG A 104 13.08 3.40 0.56
CA ARG A 104 14.55 3.25 0.42
C ARG A 104 15.09 2.04 1.18
N LYS A 105 14.78 1.97 2.48
CA LYS A 105 15.08 0.84 3.37
C LYS A 105 13.81 0.42 4.08
N GLN A 106 13.26 1.32 4.90
CA GLN A 106 12.03 1.09 5.64
C GLN A 106 11.22 2.38 5.70
N ILE A 107 9.89 2.29 5.63
CA ILE A 107 9.00 3.42 5.88
C ILE A 107 7.71 2.97 6.55
N THR A 108 7.25 3.72 7.54
CA THR A 108 5.91 3.58 8.10
C THR A 108 4.96 4.59 7.48
N VAL A 109 3.87 4.10 6.92
CA VAL A 109 2.81 4.88 6.28
C VAL A 109 1.59 4.85 7.18
N LYS A 110 1.05 6.02 7.50
CA LYS A 110 -0.25 6.15 8.17
C LYS A 110 -1.31 6.47 7.13
N LEU A 111 -2.40 5.71 7.17
CA LEU A 111 -3.60 5.89 6.37
C LEU A 111 -4.78 6.16 7.32
N ASP A 112 -5.39 7.33 7.16
CA ASP A 112 -6.54 7.78 7.94
C ASP A 112 -7.79 7.69 7.06
N PHE A 113 -8.84 7.03 7.55
CA PHE A 113 -10.12 6.91 6.83
C PHE A 113 -11.28 6.81 7.82
N THR A 114 -12.50 7.10 7.35
CA THR A 114 -13.73 6.95 8.14
C THR A 114 -14.59 5.86 7.54
N LEU A 115 -15.42 5.24 8.38
CA LEU A 115 -16.38 4.22 7.96
C LEU A 115 -17.78 4.54 8.48
N PRO A 116 -18.83 4.11 7.75
CA PRO A 116 -20.19 4.13 8.25
C PRO A 116 -20.40 3.02 9.29
N LYS A 117 -21.57 3.02 9.94
CA LYS A 117 -21.98 1.99 10.90
C LYS A 117 -22.11 0.61 10.22
N GLY A 118 -21.61 -0.43 10.89
CA GLY A 118 -21.78 -1.83 10.51
C GLY A 118 -20.48 -2.61 10.35
N ALA A 119 -20.60 -3.82 9.81
CA ALA A 119 -19.47 -4.73 9.62
C ALA A 119 -18.81 -4.50 8.24
N HIS A 120 -17.52 -4.17 8.25
CA HIS A 120 -16.74 -3.88 7.05
C HIS A 120 -15.66 -4.93 6.81
N LYS A 121 -15.48 -5.33 5.55
CA LYS A 121 -14.40 -6.23 5.12
C LYS A 121 -13.38 -5.44 4.33
N LEU A 122 -12.32 -5.04 5.02
CA LEU A 122 -11.29 -4.20 4.45
C LEU A 122 -10.17 -5.02 3.81
N LYS A 123 -9.48 -4.35 2.88
CA LYS A 123 -8.38 -4.92 2.15
C LYS A 123 -7.30 -3.88 1.91
N LEU A 124 -6.06 -4.27 2.25
CA LEU A 124 -4.86 -3.47 2.02
C LEU A 124 -4.23 -3.90 0.70
N TYR A 125 -3.93 -2.90 -0.12
CA TYR A 125 -3.26 -3.05 -1.40
C TYR A 125 -1.94 -2.28 -1.35
N VAL A 126 -0.84 -2.94 -1.69
CA VAL A 126 0.46 -2.30 -1.89
C VAL A 126 0.87 -2.54 -3.33
N ILE A 127 0.74 -1.52 -4.17
CA ILE A 127 0.83 -1.66 -5.63
C ILE A 127 2.11 -0.99 -6.13
N CYS A 128 2.93 -1.71 -6.88
CA CYS A 128 4.14 -1.19 -7.48
C CYS A 128 3.82 -0.40 -8.76
N ASP A 129 4.39 0.79 -8.93
CA ASP A 129 4.19 1.60 -10.13
C ASP A 129 5.19 1.31 -11.27
N SER A 130 6.05 0.32 -11.09
CA SER A 130 7.23 0.08 -11.93
C SER A 130 7.43 -1.39 -12.34
N TYR A 131 7.04 -2.35 -11.49
CA TYR A 131 7.14 -3.78 -11.77
C TYR A 131 5.76 -4.43 -11.72
N VAL A 132 5.50 -5.35 -12.64
CA VAL A 132 4.25 -6.13 -12.67
C VAL A 132 4.42 -7.38 -11.85
N GLY A 133 3.43 -7.70 -11.00
CA GLY A 133 3.43 -8.90 -10.16
C GLY A 133 4.18 -8.73 -8.84
N ALA A 134 4.58 -7.50 -8.50
CA ALA A 134 5.18 -7.16 -7.21
C ALA A 134 4.13 -6.63 -6.21
N ASP A 135 2.84 -6.70 -6.56
CA ASP A 135 1.77 -6.15 -5.76
C ASP A 135 1.42 -7.08 -4.59
N HIS A 136 1.14 -6.51 -3.44
CA HIS A 136 0.62 -7.23 -2.29
C HIS A 136 -0.86 -6.95 -2.10
N ASP A 137 -1.59 -8.02 -1.85
CA ASP A 137 -3.02 -8.05 -1.66
C ASP A 137 -3.29 -8.76 -0.31
N ILE A 138 -3.67 -7.98 0.70
CA ILE A 138 -3.75 -8.45 2.10
C ILE A 138 -5.17 -8.22 2.59
N ALA A 139 -5.88 -9.31 2.89
CA ALA A 139 -7.18 -9.25 3.55
C ALA A 139 -6.98 -8.87 5.02
N LEU A 140 -7.70 -7.84 5.47
CA LEU A 140 -7.68 -7.39 6.86
C LEU A 140 -8.80 -8.08 7.62
N ASP A 141 -8.66 -8.17 8.95
CA ASP A 141 -9.73 -8.69 9.80
C ASP A 141 -11.00 -7.83 9.68
N PRO A 142 -12.20 -8.45 9.73
CA PRO A 142 -13.45 -7.71 9.71
C PRO A 142 -13.54 -6.79 10.92
N ILE A 143 -13.95 -5.55 10.69
CA ILE A 143 -14.18 -4.57 11.75
C ILE A 143 -15.66 -4.25 11.84
N ASP A 144 -16.16 -4.09 13.07
CA ASP A 144 -17.51 -3.66 13.35
C ASP A 144 -17.48 -2.22 13.87
N VAL A 145 -18.20 -1.33 13.20
CA VAL A 145 -18.24 0.10 13.50
C VAL A 145 -19.57 0.42 14.16
N ALA A 146 -19.50 0.88 15.40
CA ALA A 146 -20.64 1.30 16.20
C ALA A 146 -21.25 2.61 15.66
N GLU A 147 -22.50 2.88 16.04
CA GLU A 147 -23.14 4.18 15.79
C GLU A 147 -22.38 5.27 16.53
N GLY A 148 -21.99 6.35 15.84
CA GLY A 148 -21.50 7.55 16.51
C GLY A 148 -22.66 8.20 17.26
N GLU A 149 -22.40 8.80 18.42
CA GLU A 149 -23.38 9.68 19.05
C GLU A 149 -23.60 10.88 18.12
N ASP A 150 -24.77 10.93 17.46
CA ASP A 150 -25.26 12.15 16.81
C ASP A 150 -25.32 13.23 17.88
N SER A 151 -24.33 14.11 17.91
CA SER A 151 -24.50 15.44 18.50
C SER A 151 -25.31 16.25 17.48
N ASP A 152 -26.61 15.93 17.40
CA ASP A 152 -27.62 16.87 16.95
C ASP A 152 -27.55 18.05 17.93
N GLU A 153 -26.71 19.04 17.63
CA GLU A 153 -26.91 20.38 18.19
C GLU A 153 -28.23 20.89 17.61
N GLU A 154 -29.29 20.71 18.38
CA GLU A 154 -30.64 21.18 18.11
C GLU A 154 -30.59 22.65 17.68
N ASP A 155 -30.92 22.89 16.41
CA ASP A 155 -31.34 24.20 15.88
C ASP A 155 -32.62 24.64 16.62
N GLU A 156 -32.48 25.21 17.80
CA GLU A 156 -33.51 26.00 18.46
C GLU A 156 -32.95 27.36 18.85
N ASP A 157 -32.96 28.30 17.91
CA ASP A 157 -33.22 29.69 18.30
C ASP A 157 -34.32 30.29 17.44
N SER A 158 -35.35 30.70 18.17
CA SER A 158 -36.68 31.01 17.69
C SER A 158 -36.73 32.35 16.96
N ASP A 159 -37.56 32.37 15.93
CA ASP A 159 -38.11 33.55 15.28
C ASP A 159 -38.95 34.34 16.31
N GLU A 160 -38.50 35.52 16.76
CA GLU A 160 -39.33 36.53 17.42
C GLU A 160 -39.08 37.94 16.82
N GLU A 161 -39.91 38.25 15.82
CA GLU A 161 -40.66 39.49 15.58
C GLU A 161 -40.19 40.88 16.09
N MET A 162 -40.35 41.84 15.15
CA MET A 162 -40.86 43.22 15.27
C MET A 162 -39.92 44.45 15.32
N GLU A 163 -40.21 45.32 14.33
CA GLU A 163 -40.17 46.81 14.30
C GLU A 163 -38.83 47.56 14.51
N GLU A 164 -38.35 48.22 13.44
CA GLU A 164 -38.51 49.68 13.21
C GLU A 164 -38.16 50.06 11.75
#